data_AF-A0A075MNY6-F1
#
_entry.id   AF-A0A075MNY6-F1
#
_cell.length_a   1.000
_cell.length_b   1.000
_cell.length_c   1.000
_cell.angle_alpha   90.00
_cell.angle_beta   90.00
_cell.angle_gamma   90.00
#
_symmetry.space_group_name_H-M   'P 1'
#
loop_
_entity.id
_entity.type
_entity.pdbx_description
1 polymer ?
#
loop_
_entity_poly.entity_id
_entity_poly.type
_entity_poly.pdbx_seq_one_letter_code
_entity_poly.pdbx_strand_id
1 'polypeptide(L)'
;MSSISPAELQVLQKCIDKIAKGRKVAAACIYGSKVAGYARPDSDIDVIVVLENYPYRVKYAYVKESGIDVSALVVNKKSLERDAKSARMGEFVAGRLLHVYEPMINPEFFAQVERIYKRRVILEELQELVKSSSVLATEISFPLEYIAFSKVKRRAAMYPNAAYSYFKTYNTTASPRNIDFAMQGYRRALADIVIEDPGLFIIDGPMLRLSGERVKFARGKPVLHLTKKLRHFISSYVVHSYAGRHMFHLAVKEAESKIRRHVSQHVEFPPFLACPACEYWKIPEGALVVVADRHSGGDWIDAVAQAHGISSGYSAKKRRLGNPNSRTMLYTLKHGGSELKIAAKELARTKSVKWAALSMWTAQVKKFKVDPMYRLGTEYRALRYLRTLGLKTPEIEAVVLDRRILATRFVEGTSLADIIRDALAGNSNDFGLVREAGRQVAVVHAQGACFGNIKPKNVIASDNELWFTDLEQFVFEGGDPVWDLAQFVCWGLKGSANAPVAAKVAAEFLKGYGNEQVAGRLAQSKRYIENFLPVLSPQVARAIKNVARSL
;
A
#
# COMPACT_ATOMS: atom_id res chain seq x y z
N MET A 1 -2.98 -38.89 -0.40
CA MET A 1 -2.82 -39.92 0.65
C MET A 1 -3.16 -39.30 1.99
N SER A 2 -4.02 -39.96 2.76
CA SER A 2 -4.41 -39.54 4.12
C SER A 2 -3.17 -39.48 5.01
N SER A 3 -3.12 -38.51 5.92
CA SER A 3 -2.04 -38.41 6.92
C SER A 3 -2.18 -39.41 8.08
N ILE A 4 -3.27 -40.19 8.06
CA ILE A 4 -3.69 -41.08 9.13
C ILE A 4 -3.96 -42.48 8.56
N SER A 5 -3.50 -43.51 9.27
CA SER A 5 -3.80 -44.90 8.94
C SER A 5 -5.26 -45.27 9.25
N PRO A 6 -5.84 -46.27 8.57
CA PRO A 6 -7.19 -46.74 8.89
C PRO A 6 -7.39 -47.14 10.37
N ALA A 7 -6.36 -47.69 11.01
CA ALA A 7 -6.37 -48.05 12.42
C ALA A 7 -6.43 -46.82 13.34
N GLU A 8 -5.62 -45.79 13.07
CA GLU A 8 -5.66 -44.52 13.80
C GLU A 8 -7.03 -43.82 13.62
N LEU A 9 -7.66 -43.91 12.43
CA LEU A 9 -8.98 -43.34 12.18
C LEU A 9 -10.08 -43.96 13.07
N GLN A 10 -10.04 -45.29 13.26
CA GLN A 10 -10.97 -45.98 14.17
C GLN A 10 -10.79 -45.54 15.62
N VAL A 11 -9.55 -45.34 16.06
CA VAL A 11 -9.24 -44.82 17.39
C VAL A 11 -9.76 -43.38 17.56
N LEU A 12 -9.56 -42.54 16.54
CA LEU A 12 -10.07 -41.16 16.56
C LEU A 12 -11.59 -41.11 16.65
N GLN A 13 -12.32 -42.01 15.98
CA GLN A 13 -13.78 -42.07 16.09
C GLN A 13 -14.21 -42.38 17.54
N LYS A 14 -13.58 -43.36 18.20
CA LYS A 14 -13.84 -43.66 19.62
C LYS A 14 -13.54 -42.46 20.53
N CYS A 15 -12.45 -41.74 20.28
CA CYS A 15 -12.11 -40.52 21.00
C CYS A 15 -13.18 -39.43 20.83
N ILE A 16 -13.66 -39.22 19.60
CA ILE A 16 -14.71 -38.23 19.30
C ILE A 16 -16.00 -38.56 20.05
N ASP A 17 -16.40 -39.83 20.07
CA ASP A 17 -17.62 -40.27 20.78
C ASP A 17 -17.50 -40.02 22.29
N LYS A 18 -16.33 -40.34 22.89
CA LYS A 18 -16.01 -40.03 24.30
C LYS A 18 -16.05 -38.53 24.59
N ILE A 19 -15.52 -37.70 23.68
CA ILE A 19 -15.49 -36.24 23.81
C ILE A 19 -16.91 -35.66 23.71
N ALA A 20 -17.71 -36.17 22.79
CA ALA A 20 -19.07 -35.69 22.54
C ALA A 20 -19.99 -35.93 23.75
N LYS A 21 -19.75 -37.02 24.50
CA LYS A 21 -20.57 -37.43 25.67
C LYS A 21 -22.06 -37.45 25.32
N GLY A 22 -22.41 -38.13 24.24
CA GLY A 22 -23.78 -38.26 23.73
C GLY A 22 -24.35 -37.02 23.00
N ARG A 23 -23.57 -35.95 22.84
CA ARG A 23 -24.01 -34.78 22.04
C ARG A 23 -23.86 -35.05 20.55
N LYS A 24 -24.73 -34.44 19.74
CA LYS A 24 -24.66 -34.52 18.28
C LYS A 24 -23.38 -33.83 17.75
N VAL A 25 -22.51 -34.63 17.14
CA VAL A 25 -21.33 -34.15 16.42
C VAL A 25 -21.78 -33.56 15.09
N ALA A 26 -21.51 -32.28 14.87
CA ALA A 26 -21.81 -31.58 13.63
C ALA A 26 -20.75 -31.84 12.56
N ALA A 27 -19.48 -31.84 12.98
CA ALA A 27 -18.31 -32.03 12.12
C ALA A 27 -17.07 -32.36 12.97
N ALA A 28 -16.06 -32.99 12.38
CA ALA A 28 -14.74 -33.19 12.99
C ALA A 28 -13.62 -33.21 11.94
N CYS A 29 -12.45 -32.67 12.27
CA CYS A 29 -11.26 -32.71 11.40
C CYS A 29 -9.97 -32.85 12.20
N ILE A 30 -8.94 -33.41 11.59
CA ILE A 30 -7.57 -33.38 12.12
C ILE A 30 -6.87 -32.12 11.62
N TYR A 31 -6.03 -31.52 12.45
CA TYR A 31 -5.15 -30.41 12.09
C TYR A 31 -3.78 -30.57 12.75
N GLY A 32 -2.89 -29.59 12.59
CA GLY A 32 -1.63 -29.55 13.36
C GLY A 32 -0.50 -30.38 12.77
N SER A 33 0.43 -30.81 13.63
CA SER A 33 1.75 -31.33 13.22
C SER A 33 1.68 -32.59 12.36
N LYS A 34 0.75 -33.51 12.64
CA LYS A 34 0.57 -34.76 11.88
C LYS A 34 0.15 -34.47 10.45
N VAL A 35 -0.90 -33.69 10.26
CA VAL A 35 -1.43 -33.33 8.92
C VAL A 35 -0.45 -32.46 8.14
N ALA A 36 0.27 -31.58 8.84
CA ALA A 36 1.28 -30.71 8.25
C ALA A 36 2.63 -31.39 7.99
N GLY A 37 2.81 -32.66 8.38
CA GLY A 37 3.99 -33.46 8.05
C GLY A 37 5.23 -33.15 8.89
N TYR A 38 5.07 -32.62 10.11
CA TYR A 38 6.17 -32.34 11.03
C TYR A 38 5.98 -32.92 12.44
N ALA A 39 5.01 -33.83 12.61
CA ALA A 39 4.81 -34.56 13.86
C ALA A 39 6.07 -35.35 14.25
N ARG A 40 6.35 -35.36 15.56
CA ARG A 40 7.32 -36.24 16.20
C ARG A 40 6.61 -37.52 16.66
N PRO A 41 7.34 -38.60 16.99
CA PRO A 41 6.73 -39.84 17.49
C PRO A 41 5.85 -39.65 18.74
N ASP A 42 6.16 -38.67 19.56
CA ASP A 42 5.45 -38.31 20.80
C ASP A 42 4.38 -37.21 20.60
N SER A 43 4.12 -36.79 19.36
CA SER A 43 3.12 -35.74 19.10
C SER A 43 1.70 -36.27 19.19
N ASP A 44 0.87 -35.58 19.99
CA ASP A 44 -0.58 -35.79 20.02
C ASP A 44 -1.20 -35.61 18.63
N ILE A 45 -2.31 -36.32 18.38
CA ILE A 45 -3.18 -36.05 17.23
C ILE A 45 -4.13 -34.90 17.59
N ASP A 46 -3.96 -33.76 16.93
CA ASP A 46 -4.79 -32.57 17.12
C ASP A 46 -6.10 -32.67 16.32
N VAL A 47 -7.25 -32.58 17.00
CA VAL A 47 -8.59 -32.71 16.40
C VAL A 47 -9.45 -31.49 16.74
N ILE A 48 -10.24 -31.01 15.79
CA ILE A 48 -11.35 -30.08 16.06
C ILE A 48 -12.63 -30.91 16.08
N VAL A 49 -13.38 -30.86 17.18
CA VAL A 49 -14.69 -31.52 17.33
C VAL A 49 -15.76 -30.45 17.45
N VAL A 50 -16.64 -30.39 16.45
CA VAL A 50 -17.73 -29.40 16.38
C VAL A 50 -19.00 -30.06 16.87
N LEU A 51 -19.59 -29.51 17.93
CA LEU A 51 -20.79 -30.05 18.57
C LEU A 51 -21.99 -29.12 18.38
N GLU A 52 -23.16 -29.69 18.09
CA GLU A 52 -24.43 -28.97 18.15
C GLU A 52 -24.81 -28.68 19.60
N ASN A 53 -25.35 -27.48 19.86
CA ASN A 53 -25.85 -27.06 21.18
C ASN A 53 -24.86 -27.28 22.35
N TYR A 54 -23.55 -27.22 22.09
CA TYR A 54 -22.54 -27.34 23.14
C TYR A 54 -22.62 -26.15 24.10
N PRO A 55 -22.71 -26.37 25.44
CA PRO A 55 -22.92 -25.30 26.41
C PRO A 55 -21.75 -24.33 26.54
N TYR A 56 -20.55 -24.76 26.14
CA TYR A 56 -19.37 -23.91 26.11
C TYR A 56 -19.11 -23.41 24.69
N ARG A 57 -18.43 -22.26 24.56
CA ARG A 57 -18.01 -21.77 23.24
C ARG A 57 -16.91 -22.64 22.66
N VAL A 58 -15.85 -22.86 23.44
CA VAL A 58 -14.71 -23.72 23.11
C VAL A 58 -14.11 -24.29 24.41
N LYS A 59 -13.62 -25.54 24.38
CA LYS A 59 -12.81 -26.17 25.42
C LYS A 59 -11.73 -27.05 24.81
N TYR A 60 -10.61 -27.22 25.50
CA TYR A 60 -9.68 -28.31 25.22
C TYR A 60 -10.10 -29.57 25.97
N ALA A 61 -9.93 -30.70 25.33
CA ALA A 61 -10.09 -32.02 25.93
C ALA A 61 -8.90 -32.90 25.52
N TYR A 62 -8.46 -33.72 26.47
CA TYR A 62 -7.40 -34.70 26.25
C TYR A 62 -8.01 -36.07 26.41
N VAL A 63 -7.78 -36.95 25.44
CA VAL A 63 -8.23 -38.33 25.50
C VAL A 63 -7.09 -39.22 25.06
N LYS A 64 -6.79 -40.22 25.89
CA LYS A 64 -5.89 -41.31 25.53
C LYS A 64 -6.73 -42.53 25.19
N GLU A 65 -6.50 -43.10 24.01
CA GLU A 65 -7.21 -44.29 23.56
C GLU A 65 -6.24 -45.19 22.80
N SER A 66 -6.17 -46.47 23.18
CA SER A 66 -5.36 -47.46 22.47
C SER A 66 -3.89 -47.01 22.22
N GLY A 67 -3.29 -46.33 23.20
CA GLY A 67 -1.91 -45.81 23.12
C GLY A 67 -1.73 -44.50 22.35
N ILE A 68 -2.78 -43.97 21.73
CA ILE A 68 -2.77 -42.70 20.99
C ILE A 68 -3.28 -41.57 21.89
N ASP A 69 -2.48 -40.52 22.00
CA ASP A 69 -2.82 -39.30 22.72
C ASP A 69 -3.52 -38.31 21.77
N VAL A 70 -4.77 -37.94 22.08
CA VAL A 70 -5.61 -37.04 21.26
C VAL A 70 -5.83 -35.71 21.99
N SER A 71 -5.58 -34.63 21.24
CA SER A 71 -5.70 -33.24 21.63
C SER A 71 -6.90 -32.60 20.94
N ALA A 72 -8.03 -32.50 21.63
CA ALA A 72 -9.27 -32.04 21.00
C ALA A 72 -9.63 -30.59 21.35
N LEU A 73 -9.81 -29.77 20.32
CA LEU A 73 -10.53 -28.50 20.39
C LEU A 73 -12.03 -28.76 20.20
N VAL A 74 -12.78 -28.74 21.29
CA VAL A 74 -14.23 -28.94 21.28
C VAL A 74 -14.93 -27.60 21.17
N VAL A 75 -15.70 -27.37 20.12
CA VAL A 75 -16.28 -26.06 19.80
C VAL A 75 -17.78 -26.16 19.50
N ASN A 76 -18.55 -25.18 19.98
CA ASN A 76 -19.94 -25.02 19.58
C ASN A 76 -20.02 -24.57 18.10
N LYS A 77 -20.85 -25.23 17.28
CA LYS A 77 -21.00 -24.92 15.85
C LYS A 77 -21.23 -23.44 15.55
N LYS A 78 -22.23 -22.82 16.18
CA LYS A 78 -22.55 -21.38 15.99
C LYS A 78 -21.39 -20.48 16.42
N SER A 79 -20.58 -20.91 17.39
CA SER A 79 -19.40 -20.15 17.83
C SER A 79 -18.29 -20.19 16.78
N LEU A 80 -18.03 -21.34 16.15
CA LEU A 80 -17.05 -21.47 15.07
C LEU A 80 -17.45 -20.65 13.83
N GLU A 81 -18.72 -20.72 13.41
CA GLU A 81 -19.25 -19.92 12.29
C GLU A 81 -19.08 -18.40 12.55
N ARG A 82 -19.38 -17.95 13.78
CA ARG A 82 -19.19 -16.54 14.17
C ARG A 82 -17.71 -16.16 14.27
N ASP A 83 -16.83 -17.08 14.66
CA ASP A 83 -15.39 -16.84 14.68
C ASP A 83 -14.82 -16.67 13.26
N ALA A 84 -15.29 -17.49 12.31
CA ALA A 84 -14.97 -17.35 10.89
C ALA A 84 -15.56 -16.08 10.26
N LYS A 85 -16.78 -15.66 10.66
CA LYS A 85 -17.44 -14.47 10.08
C LYS A 85 -16.95 -13.15 10.65
N SER A 86 -16.69 -13.05 11.95
CA SER A 86 -16.44 -11.76 12.62
C SER A 86 -15.35 -11.78 13.69
N ALA A 87 -14.48 -12.80 13.71
CA ALA A 87 -13.38 -12.98 14.66
C ALA A 87 -13.84 -12.97 16.13
N ARG A 88 -15.06 -13.44 16.41
CA ARG A 88 -15.68 -13.32 17.74
C ARG A 88 -14.88 -14.04 18.84
N MET A 89 -14.08 -15.04 18.48
CA MET A 89 -13.20 -15.73 19.41
C MET A 89 -11.72 -15.38 19.20
N GLY A 90 -11.42 -14.24 18.55
CA GLY A 90 -10.05 -13.87 18.21
C GLY A 90 -9.41 -14.84 17.22
N GLU A 91 -10.22 -15.52 16.40
CA GLU A 91 -9.78 -16.53 15.43
C GLU A 91 -9.06 -17.72 16.07
N PHE A 92 -9.46 -18.07 17.29
CA PHE A 92 -8.81 -19.12 18.05
C PHE A 92 -9.00 -20.50 17.41
N VAL A 93 -10.20 -20.80 16.92
CA VAL A 93 -10.50 -22.07 16.26
C VAL A 93 -10.46 -21.89 14.74
N ALA A 94 -11.14 -20.88 14.19
CA ALA A 94 -11.18 -20.64 12.75
C ALA A 94 -9.77 -20.45 12.16
N GLY A 95 -8.84 -19.87 12.95
CA GLY A 95 -7.44 -19.70 12.58
C GLY A 95 -6.70 -20.97 12.18
N ARG A 96 -7.17 -22.15 12.59
CA ARG A 96 -6.55 -23.45 12.26
C ARG A 96 -6.87 -23.83 10.82
N LEU A 97 -7.99 -23.34 10.28
CA LEU A 97 -8.41 -23.52 8.89
C LEU A 97 -7.69 -22.57 7.91
N LEU A 98 -6.73 -21.75 8.38
CA LEU A 98 -5.78 -21.08 7.47
C LEU A 98 -4.82 -22.09 6.81
N HIS A 99 -4.55 -23.17 7.52
CA HIS A 99 -3.51 -24.13 7.20
C HIS A 99 -4.11 -25.44 6.68
N VAL A 100 -3.25 -26.42 6.43
CA VAL A 100 -3.68 -27.77 6.07
C VAL A 100 -4.46 -28.44 7.20
N TYR A 101 -5.58 -29.08 6.85
CA TYR A 101 -6.42 -29.87 7.74
C TYR A 101 -7.04 -31.04 6.97
N GLU A 102 -7.49 -32.06 7.68
CA GLU A 102 -8.07 -33.27 7.10
C GLU A 102 -9.46 -33.53 7.72
N PRO A 103 -10.56 -33.25 7.00
CA PRO A 103 -11.91 -33.55 7.50
C PRO A 103 -12.14 -35.04 7.71
N MET A 104 -12.80 -35.39 8.81
CA MET A 104 -13.24 -36.76 9.11
C MET A 104 -14.76 -36.89 9.05
N ILE A 105 -15.47 -35.89 9.59
CA ILE A 105 -16.94 -35.85 9.64
C ILE A 105 -17.40 -34.52 9.05
N ASN A 106 -18.29 -34.57 8.06
CA ASN A 106 -18.90 -33.41 7.41
C ASN A 106 -17.85 -32.43 6.81
N PRO A 107 -17.13 -32.85 5.75
CA PRO A 107 -16.15 -31.99 5.06
C PRO A 107 -16.76 -30.69 4.52
N GLU A 108 -18.01 -30.71 4.10
CA GLU A 108 -18.74 -29.56 3.55
C GLU A 108 -18.82 -28.41 4.57
N PHE A 109 -19.05 -28.74 5.85
CA PHE A 109 -19.08 -27.75 6.91
C PHE A 109 -17.74 -27.02 7.06
N PHE A 110 -16.61 -27.75 7.09
CA PHE A 110 -15.30 -27.11 7.19
C PHE A 110 -14.96 -26.29 5.94
N ALA A 111 -15.29 -26.79 4.75
CA ALA A 111 -15.12 -26.04 3.51
C ALA A 111 -15.91 -24.71 3.52
N GLN A 112 -17.13 -24.71 4.06
CA GLN A 112 -17.95 -23.51 4.21
C GLN A 112 -17.33 -22.52 5.22
N VAL A 113 -16.93 -22.99 6.41
CA VAL A 113 -16.31 -22.16 7.45
C VAL A 113 -14.98 -21.57 6.95
N GLU A 114 -14.15 -22.38 6.31
CA GLU A 114 -12.89 -21.95 5.68
C GLU A 114 -13.14 -20.86 4.64
N ARG A 115 -14.12 -21.05 3.75
CA ARG A 115 -14.46 -20.09 2.68
C ARG A 115 -14.90 -18.75 3.26
N ILE A 116 -15.77 -18.75 4.27
CA ILE A 116 -16.20 -17.53 5.00
C ILE A 116 -15.00 -16.82 5.62
N TYR A 117 -14.12 -17.60 6.27
CA TYR A 117 -12.98 -17.04 6.97
C TYR A 117 -11.92 -16.47 6.01
N LYS A 118 -11.52 -17.20 4.97
CA LYS A 118 -10.54 -16.74 3.98
C LYS A 118 -11.04 -15.54 3.18
N ARG A 119 -12.35 -15.48 2.88
CA ARG A 119 -13.00 -14.29 2.30
C ARG A 119 -12.79 -13.07 3.20
N ARG A 120 -13.01 -13.22 4.50
CA ARG A 120 -12.74 -12.15 5.48
C ARG A 120 -11.28 -11.74 5.48
N VAL A 121 -10.36 -12.71 5.53
CA VAL A 121 -8.92 -12.46 5.54
C VAL A 121 -8.49 -11.65 4.31
N ILE A 122 -8.92 -12.03 3.10
CA ILE A 122 -8.61 -11.26 1.88
C ILE A 122 -9.01 -9.80 2.06
N LEU A 123 -10.26 -9.53 2.44
CA LEU A 123 -10.79 -8.18 2.57
C LEU A 123 -10.09 -7.35 3.67
N GLU A 124 -9.75 -8.00 4.78
CA GLU A 124 -8.97 -7.41 5.88
C GLU A 124 -7.56 -7.01 5.43
N GLU A 125 -6.87 -7.88 4.67
CA GLU A 125 -5.55 -7.60 4.10
C GLU A 125 -5.57 -6.45 3.11
N LEU A 126 -6.58 -6.38 2.23
CA LEU A 126 -6.75 -5.26 1.30
C LEU A 126 -6.94 -3.94 2.06
N GLN A 127 -7.67 -3.97 3.17
CA GLN A 127 -7.86 -2.78 3.99
C GLN A 127 -6.54 -2.33 4.62
N GLU A 128 -5.70 -3.26 5.06
CA GLU A 128 -4.39 -2.96 5.60
C GLU A 128 -3.42 -2.44 4.54
N LEU A 129 -3.43 -3.02 3.34
CA LEU A 129 -2.71 -2.51 2.17
C LEU A 129 -3.07 -1.04 1.90
N VAL A 130 -4.37 -0.72 1.82
CA VAL A 130 -4.83 0.66 1.59
C VAL A 130 -4.46 1.60 2.73
N LYS A 131 -4.52 1.16 3.99
CA LYS A 131 -4.12 1.97 5.15
C LYS A 131 -2.62 2.29 5.16
N SER A 132 -1.79 1.32 4.82
CA SER A 132 -0.33 1.39 4.89
C SER A 132 0.31 2.11 3.69
N SER A 133 -0.28 1.97 2.50
CA SER A 133 0.26 2.51 1.24
C SER A 133 -0.61 3.60 0.61
N SER A 134 -1.78 3.93 1.19
CA SER A 134 -2.67 4.98 0.69
C SER A 134 -3.04 4.76 -0.79
N VAL A 135 -3.07 5.81 -1.61
CA VAL A 135 -3.37 5.73 -3.04
C VAL A 135 -2.32 4.96 -3.85
N LEU A 136 -1.13 4.68 -3.31
CA LEU A 136 -0.16 3.80 -3.97
C LEU A 136 -0.63 2.34 -3.98
N ALA A 137 -1.58 1.95 -3.11
CA ALA A 137 -2.18 0.62 -3.10
C ALA A 137 -2.76 0.19 -4.46
N THR A 138 -3.12 1.15 -5.32
CA THR A 138 -3.66 0.89 -6.67
C THR A 138 -2.58 0.56 -7.68
N GLU A 139 -1.31 0.79 -7.35
CA GLU A 139 -0.13 0.48 -8.18
C GLU A 139 0.59 -0.78 -7.71
N ILE A 140 0.34 -1.22 -6.48
CA ILE A 140 0.95 -2.42 -5.92
C ILE A 140 0.22 -3.66 -6.43
N SER A 141 0.94 -4.53 -7.13
CA SER A 141 0.47 -5.87 -7.50
C SER A 141 1.06 -6.92 -6.56
N PHE A 142 0.30 -7.98 -6.28
CA PHE A 142 0.72 -9.08 -5.42
C PHE A 142 -0.05 -10.37 -5.77
N PRO A 143 0.56 -11.56 -5.63
CA PRO A 143 -0.14 -12.84 -5.73
C PRO A 143 -0.92 -13.16 -4.44
N LEU A 144 -1.78 -14.18 -4.48
CA LEU A 144 -2.66 -14.53 -3.36
C LEU A 144 -1.89 -15.03 -2.12
N GLU A 145 -0.69 -15.54 -2.32
CA GLU A 145 0.28 -15.95 -1.31
C GLU A 145 0.60 -14.79 -0.36
N TYR A 146 0.65 -13.54 -0.85
CA TYR A 146 0.83 -12.37 0.00
C TYR A 146 -0.25 -12.30 1.09
N ILE A 147 -1.52 -12.48 0.71
CA ILE A 147 -2.66 -12.42 1.64
C ILE A 147 -2.49 -13.49 2.72
N ALA A 148 -2.18 -14.71 2.30
CA ALA A 148 -2.03 -15.84 3.19
C ALA A 148 -0.90 -15.63 4.19
N PHE A 149 0.30 -15.33 3.71
CA PHE A 149 1.48 -15.21 4.55
C PHE A 149 1.51 -13.91 5.37
N SER A 150 0.90 -12.82 4.87
CA SER A 150 0.62 -11.63 5.66
C SER A 150 -0.26 -11.96 6.87
N LYS A 151 -1.33 -12.75 6.68
CA LYS A 151 -2.19 -13.19 7.80
C LYS A 151 -1.41 -14.05 8.80
N VAL A 152 -0.63 -15.01 8.31
CA VAL A 152 0.22 -15.88 9.16
C VAL A 152 1.23 -15.07 9.96
N LYS A 153 1.93 -14.11 9.35
CA LYS A 153 2.88 -13.23 10.04
C LYS A 153 2.21 -12.47 11.20
N ARG A 154 1.06 -11.85 10.96
CA ARG A 154 0.32 -11.15 12.04
C ARG A 154 -0.13 -12.10 13.15
N ARG A 155 -0.53 -13.31 12.80
CA ARG A 155 -0.88 -14.33 13.80
C ARG A 155 0.32 -14.80 14.60
N ALA A 156 1.50 -14.95 13.98
CA ALA A 156 2.73 -15.28 14.68
C ALA A 156 3.09 -14.21 15.73
N ALA A 157 2.97 -12.92 15.36
CA ALA A 157 3.16 -11.81 16.29
C ALA A 157 2.11 -11.80 17.43
N MET A 158 0.86 -12.17 17.13
CA MET A 158 -0.22 -12.22 18.10
C MET A 158 -0.22 -13.49 18.96
N TYR A 159 0.36 -14.60 18.50
CA TYR A 159 0.44 -15.85 19.25
C TYR A 159 1.86 -16.39 19.13
N PRO A 160 2.83 -15.81 19.86
CA PRO A 160 4.24 -16.18 19.73
C PRO A 160 4.49 -17.68 19.91
N ASN A 161 3.73 -18.32 20.79
CA ASN A 161 3.77 -19.77 20.98
C ASN A 161 3.46 -20.52 19.66
N ALA A 162 2.49 -20.07 18.87
CA ALA A 162 2.15 -20.70 17.60
C ALA A 162 3.18 -20.44 16.48
N ALA A 163 4.15 -19.53 16.66
CA ALA A 163 5.12 -19.17 15.61
C ALA A 163 5.91 -20.38 15.09
N TYR A 164 6.34 -21.28 15.98
CA TYR A 164 7.04 -22.51 15.61
C TYR A 164 6.17 -23.41 14.70
N SER A 165 4.88 -23.56 15.03
CA SER A 165 3.97 -24.36 14.21
C SER A 165 3.79 -23.77 12.80
N TYR A 166 3.70 -22.45 12.68
CA TYR A 166 3.61 -21.76 11.40
C TYR A 166 4.87 -21.94 10.57
N PHE A 167 6.03 -21.80 11.20
CA PHE A 167 7.32 -22.07 10.54
C PHE A 167 7.40 -23.51 10.04
N LYS A 168 7.13 -24.52 10.88
CA LYS A 168 7.22 -25.93 10.46
C LYS A 168 6.16 -26.32 9.42
N THR A 169 4.99 -25.69 9.43
CA THR A 169 3.95 -25.92 8.41
C THR A 169 4.42 -25.52 7.01
N TYR A 170 5.25 -24.46 6.91
CA TYR A 170 5.66 -23.88 5.63
C TYR A 170 7.16 -23.93 5.36
N ASN A 171 7.96 -24.56 6.24
CA ASN A 171 9.41 -24.73 6.07
C ASN A 171 9.86 -26.18 6.36
N THR A 172 9.28 -27.14 5.64
CA THR A 172 9.63 -28.57 5.64
C THR A 172 9.50 -29.16 4.23
N THR A 173 9.83 -30.43 4.06
CA THR A 173 9.61 -31.16 2.80
C THR A 173 8.12 -31.23 2.41
N ALA A 174 7.20 -31.13 3.38
CA ALA A 174 5.75 -31.08 3.15
C ALA A 174 5.23 -29.70 2.73
N SER A 175 6.07 -28.65 2.75
CA SER A 175 5.66 -27.27 2.45
C SER A 175 4.91 -27.09 1.15
N PRO A 176 5.35 -27.64 -0.01
CA PRO A 176 4.65 -27.43 -1.28
C PRO A 176 3.18 -27.91 -1.22
N ARG A 177 2.95 -29.08 -0.60
CA ARG A 177 1.60 -29.62 -0.37
C ARG A 177 0.77 -28.71 0.53
N ASN A 178 1.36 -28.26 1.64
CA ASN A 178 0.67 -27.44 2.63
C ASN A 178 0.29 -26.05 2.07
N ILE A 179 1.17 -25.47 1.24
CA ILE A 179 0.93 -24.21 0.54
C ILE A 179 -0.19 -24.39 -0.48
N ASP A 180 -0.13 -25.43 -1.34
CA ASP A 180 -1.17 -25.63 -2.35
C ASP A 180 -2.55 -25.86 -1.71
N PHE A 181 -2.65 -26.70 -0.67
CA PHE A 181 -3.89 -26.89 0.07
C PHE A 181 -4.44 -25.56 0.61
N ALA A 182 -3.57 -24.75 1.24
CA ALA A 182 -3.99 -23.46 1.77
C ALA A 182 -4.45 -22.51 0.64
N MET A 183 -3.76 -22.50 -0.51
CA MET A 183 -4.09 -21.63 -1.63
C MET A 183 -5.41 -22.02 -2.30
N GLN A 184 -5.77 -23.30 -2.38
CA GLN A 184 -7.07 -23.72 -2.93
C GLN A 184 -8.26 -23.04 -2.21
N GLY A 185 -8.22 -22.96 -0.88
CA GLY A 185 -9.24 -22.26 -0.11
C GLY A 185 -9.28 -20.75 -0.38
N TYR A 186 -8.11 -20.11 -0.55
CA TYR A 186 -8.05 -18.69 -0.90
C TYR A 186 -8.54 -18.44 -2.32
N ARG A 187 -8.21 -19.31 -3.29
CA ARG A 187 -8.69 -19.21 -4.69
C ARG A 187 -10.22 -19.28 -4.74
N ARG A 188 -10.84 -20.21 -4.00
CA ARG A 188 -12.31 -20.28 -3.87
C ARG A 188 -12.90 -19.01 -3.27
N ALA A 189 -12.31 -18.50 -2.19
CA ALA A 189 -12.78 -17.28 -1.55
C ALA A 189 -12.62 -16.03 -2.44
N LEU A 190 -11.53 -15.94 -3.20
CA LEU A 190 -11.27 -14.88 -4.16
C LEU A 190 -12.29 -14.91 -5.31
N ALA A 191 -12.57 -16.09 -5.86
CA ALA A 191 -13.56 -16.25 -6.92
C ALA A 191 -14.92 -15.66 -6.51
N ASP A 192 -15.37 -15.91 -5.28
CA ASP A 192 -16.61 -15.33 -4.77
C ASP A 192 -16.56 -13.81 -4.63
N ILE A 193 -15.40 -13.27 -4.26
CA ILE A 193 -15.24 -11.82 -4.11
C ILE A 193 -15.33 -11.17 -5.49
N VAL A 194 -14.68 -11.75 -6.50
CA VAL A 194 -14.70 -11.27 -7.89
C VAL A 194 -16.11 -11.38 -8.48
N ILE A 195 -16.83 -12.48 -8.22
CA ILE A 195 -18.24 -12.61 -8.67
C ILE A 195 -19.13 -11.53 -8.03
N GLU A 196 -18.97 -11.27 -6.73
CA GLU A 196 -19.81 -10.29 -6.03
C GLU A 196 -19.40 -8.82 -6.28
N ASP A 197 -18.14 -8.57 -6.64
CA ASP A 197 -17.61 -7.25 -6.92
C ASP A 197 -16.52 -7.31 -8.03
N PRO A 198 -16.92 -7.44 -9.30
CA PRO A 198 -15.98 -7.60 -10.42
C PRO A 198 -15.00 -6.43 -10.55
N GLY A 199 -15.38 -5.24 -10.10
CA GLY A 199 -14.55 -4.03 -10.13
C GLY A 199 -13.62 -3.87 -8.92
N LEU A 200 -13.49 -4.86 -8.03
CA LEU A 200 -12.58 -4.76 -6.88
C LEU A 200 -11.11 -4.89 -7.31
N PHE A 201 -10.83 -5.85 -8.19
CA PHE A 201 -9.49 -6.22 -8.61
C PHE A 201 -9.29 -6.00 -10.11
N ILE A 202 -8.05 -5.66 -10.46
CA ILE A 202 -7.48 -5.85 -11.79
C ILE A 202 -6.59 -7.09 -11.66
N ILE A 203 -6.86 -8.11 -12.48
CA ILE A 203 -6.19 -9.42 -12.42
C ILE A 203 -5.34 -9.58 -13.68
N ASP A 204 -4.05 -9.86 -13.48
CA ASP A 204 -3.09 -10.12 -14.56
C ASP A 204 -2.29 -11.39 -14.22
N GLY A 205 -2.66 -12.50 -14.87
CA GLY A 205 -2.16 -13.83 -14.52
C GLY A 205 -2.35 -14.14 -13.02
N PRO A 206 -1.28 -14.49 -12.28
CA PRO A 206 -1.37 -14.75 -10.84
C PRO A 206 -1.41 -13.48 -9.97
N MET A 207 -1.22 -12.29 -10.56
CA MET A 207 -1.07 -11.04 -9.83
C MET A 207 -2.41 -10.30 -9.69
N LEU A 208 -2.68 -9.83 -8.48
CA LEU A 208 -3.84 -9.04 -8.11
C LEU A 208 -3.42 -7.60 -7.86
N ARG A 209 -4.23 -6.65 -8.31
CA ARG A 209 -4.07 -5.22 -8.01
C ARG A 209 -5.43 -4.61 -7.69
N LEU A 210 -5.49 -3.66 -6.77
CA LEU A 210 -6.75 -2.95 -6.47
C LEU A 210 -7.11 -1.99 -7.61
N SER A 211 -8.39 -1.98 -7.99
CA SER A 211 -8.92 -0.96 -8.90
C SER A 211 -8.85 0.44 -8.27
N GLY A 212 -8.50 1.45 -9.08
CA GLY A 212 -8.40 2.85 -8.66
C GLY A 212 -9.71 3.40 -8.06
N GLU A 213 -10.85 2.95 -8.58
CA GLU A 213 -12.19 3.37 -8.13
C GLU A 213 -12.50 2.96 -6.68
N ARG A 214 -11.77 1.97 -6.18
CA ARG A 214 -11.99 1.33 -4.87
C ARG A 214 -11.13 1.92 -3.77
N VAL A 215 -10.20 2.81 -4.09
CA VAL A 215 -9.39 3.51 -3.10
C VAL A 215 -9.79 4.97 -3.07
N LYS A 216 -10.52 5.37 -2.02
CA LYS A 216 -10.98 6.74 -1.83
C LYS A 216 -10.24 7.39 -0.68
N PHE A 217 -10.12 8.72 -0.71
CA PHE A 217 -9.54 9.48 0.40
C PHE A 217 -10.64 10.30 1.08
N ALA A 218 -11.07 9.87 2.26
CA ALA A 218 -12.18 10.47 2.99
C ALA A 218 -11.74 10.86 4.41
N ARG A 219 -12.13 12.06 4.87
CA ARG A 219 -11.80 12.58 6.21
C ARG A 219 -10.30 12.49 6.56
N GLY A 220 -9.43 12.74 5.57
CA GLY A 220 -7.98 12.71 5.78
C GLY A 220 -7.35 11.32 5.83
N LYS A 221 -8.08 10.25 5.50
CA LYS A 221 -7.56 8.88 5.52
C LYS A 221 -7.91 8.12 4.23
N PRO A 222 -7.04 7.20 3.78
CA PRO A 222 -7.37 6.29 2.70
C PRO A 222 -8.42 5.27 3.18
N VAL A 223 -9.39 4.96 2.33
CA VAL A 223 -10.51 4.07 2.61
C VAL A 223 -10.71 3.13 1.44
N LEU A 224 -10.72 1.83 1.73
CA LEU A 224 -11.16 0.81 0.79
C LEU A 224 -12.69 0.87 0.67
N HIS A 225 -13.18 1.17 -0.52
CA HIS A 225 -14.59 1.26 -0.83
C HIS A 225 -15.13 -0.08 -1.33
N LEU A 226 -15.83 -0.79 -0.45
CA LEU A 226 -16.47 -2.07 -0.74
C LEU A 226 -17.98 -1.95 -0.99
N THR A 227 -18.53 -2.87 -1.78
CA THR A 227 -19.99 -3.04 -1.91
C THR A 227 -20.63 -3.35 -0.56
N LYS A 228 -21.95 -3.13 -0.43
CA LYS A 228 -22.70 -3.43 0.80
C LYS A 228 -22.51 -4.89 1.24
N LYS A 229 -22.52 -5.84 0.30
CA LYS A 229 -22.33 -7.28 0.55
C LYS A 229 -20.98 -7.58 1.20
N LEU A 230 -19.90 -7.01 0.65
CA LEU A 230 -18.53 -7.22 1.16
C LEU A 230 -18.25 -6.51 2.48
N ARG A 231 -18.89 -5.36 2.73
CA ARG A 231 -18.64 -4.53 3.92
C ARG A 231 -18.91 -5.25 5.24
N HIS A 232 -19.86 -6.19 5.26
CA HIS A 232 -20.19 -6.97 6.45
C HIS A 232 -19.06 -7.88 6.96
N PHE A 233 -18.00 -8.10 6.16
CA PHE A 233 -16.85 -8.91 6.55
C PHE A 233 -15.74 -8.09 7.23
N ILE A 234 -15.67 -6.76 7.07
CA ILE A 234 -14.53 -5.94 7.55
C ILE A 234 -14.72 -5.38 8.98
N SER A 235 -15.88 -5.51 9.62
CA SER A 235 -16.15 -4.88 10.93
C SER A 235 -15.42 -5.50 12.14
N SER A 236 -14.55 -6.48 11.93
CA SER A 236 -13.91 -7.33 12.96
C SER A 236 -12.62 -6.77 13.55
N TYR A 237 -11.82 -6.01 12.78
CA TYR A 237 -10.43 -5.66 13.15
C TYR A 237 -10.30 -4.76 14.39
N VAL A 238 -11.35 -4.01 14.74
CA VAL A 238 -11.28 -3.01 15.81
C VAL A 238 -11.57 -3.60 17.20
N VAL A 239 -12.22 -4.77 17.32
CA VAL A 239 -12.89 -5.12 18.59
C VAL A 239 -12.42 -6.41 19.29
N HIS A 240 -11.70 -7.36 18.69
CA HIS A 240 -11.63 -8.71 19.33
C HIS A 240 -10.25 -9.34 19.58
N SER A 241 -9.14 -8.74 19.14
CA SER A 241 -7.81 -9.37 19.22
C SER A 241 -7.29 -9.57 20.66
N TYR A 242 -7.48 -8.57 21.53
CA TYR A 242 -7.14 -8.68 22.95
C TYR A 242 -8.24 -9.40 23.75
N ALA A 243 -9.50 -9.18 23.39
CA ALA A 243 -10.65 -9.77 24.07
C ALA A 243 -10.70 -11.30 23.95
N GLY A 244 -10.24 -11.89 22.83
CA GLY A 244 -10.15 -13.34 22.66
C GLY A 244 -9.21 -14.01 23.68
N ARG A 245 -7.98 -13.50 23.86
CA ARG A 245 -7.05 -14.05 24.87
C ARG A 245 -7.62 -13.97 26.29
N HIS A 246 -8.22 -12.83 26.64
CA HIS A 246 -8.79 -12.65 27.97
C HIS A 246 -10.06 -13.50 28.18
N MET A 247 -10.95 -13.59 27.18
CA MET A 247 -12.17 -14.40 27.28
C MET A 247 -11.90 -15.91 27.34
N PHE A 248 -10.83 -16.39 26.72
CA PHE A 248 -10.50 -17.82 26.64
C PHE A 248 -9.21 -18.20 27.34
N HIS A 249 -8.77 -17.39 28.31
CA HIS A 249 -7.48 -17.56 28.98
C HIS A 249 -7.20 -18.99 29.50
N LEU A 250 -8.21 -19.75 29.97
CA LEU A 250 -8.04 -21.16 30.36
C LEU A 250 -7.71 -22.06 29.15
N ALA A 251 -8.53 -22.02 28.10
CA ALA A 251 -8.29 -22.80 26.88
C ALA A 251 -6.98 -22.40 26.18
N VAL A 252 -6.63 -21.12 26.24
CA VAL A 252 -5.34 -20.60 25.76
C VAL A 252 -4.19 -21.12 26.63
N LYS A 253 -4.27 -21.02 27.96
CA LYS A 253 -3.22 -21.54 28.88
C LYS A 253 -3.01 -23.04 28.71
N GLU A 254 -4.08 -23.80 28.56
CA GLU A 254 -4.01 -25.25 28.28
C GLU A 254 -3.30 -25.52 26.96
N ALA A 255 -3.65 -24.84 25.87
CA ALA A 255 -2.96 -24.95 24.58
C ALA A 255 -1.49 -24.51 24.66
N GLU A 256 -1.22 -23.39 25.32
CA GLU A 256 0.12 -22.83 25.50
C GLU A 256 1.01 -23.72 26.35
N SER A 257 0.46 -24.44 27.32
CA SER A 257 1.23 -25.40 28.12
C SER A 257 1.78 -26.53 27.25
N LYS A 258 1.06 -26.94 26.20
CA LYS A 258 1.56 -27.90 25.20
C LYS A 258 2.66 -27.28 24.38
N ILE A 259 2.43 -26.07 23.88
CA ILE A 259 3.37 -25.41 22.98
C ILE A 259 4.70 -25.09 23.70
N ARG A 260 4.64 -24.64 24.96
CA ARG A 260 5.82 -24.39 25.79
C ARG A 260 6.68 -25.64 26.03
N ARG A 261 6.07 -26.83 26.13
CA ARG A 261 6.82 -28.10 26.23
C ARG A 261 7.59 -28.44 24.95
N HIS A 262 7.23 -27.82 23.81
CA HIS A 262 7.78 -28.13 22.50
C HIS A 262 8.68 -27.03 21.92
N VAL A 263 8.83 -25.87 22.59
CA VAL A 263 9.53 -24.70 22.03
C VAL A 263 10.38 -23.98 23.08
N SER A 264 11.69 -24.16 22.97
CA SER A 264 12.76 -23.34 23.57
C SER A 264 13.62 -22.62 22.52
N GLN A 265 13.26 -22.71 21.23
CA GLN A 265 14.09 -22.21 20.13
C GLN A 265 13.51 -20.94 19.50
N HIS A 266 14.36 -19.93 19.35
CA HIS A 266 14.08 -18.77 18.52
C HIS A 266 13.91 -19.22 17.06
N VAL A 267 12.82 -18.80 16.41
CA VAL A 267 12.52 -19.20 15.04
C VAL A 267 12.72 -18.01 14.13
N GLU A 268 13.68 -18.13 13.21
CA GLU A 268 13.87 -17.18 12.13
C GLU A 268 12.96 -17.57 10.96
N PHE A 269 12.04 -16.69 10.58
CA PHE A 269 11.12 -16.95 9.48
C PHE A 269 11.83 -16.81 8.12
N PRO A 270 11.51 -17.65 7.12
CA PRO A 270 11.98 -17.44 5.76
C PRO A 270 11.44 -16.10 5.20
N PRO A 271 12.08 -15.50 4.18
CA PRO A 271 11.76 -14.16 3.69
C PRO A 271 10.26 -13.92 3.41
N PHE A 272 9.61 -14.88 2.73
CA PHE A 272 8.18 -14.81 2.39
C PHE A 272 7.22 -14.78 3.60
N LEU A 273 7.66 -15.22 4.78
CA LEU A 273 6.93 -15.13 6.05
C LEU A 273 7.41 -13.97 6.92
N ALA A 274 8.72 -13.68 6.90
CA ALA A 274 9.32 -12.60 7.67
C ALA A 274 8.87 -11.23 7.16
N CYS A 275 8.84 -11.03 5.84
CA CYS A 275 8.29 -9.84 5.20
C CYS A 275 7.55 -10.20 3.89
N PRO A 276 6.29 -10.67 3.98
CA PRO A 276 5.49 -11.01 2.79
C PRO A 276 5.37 -9.84 1.80
N ALA A 277 5.29 -8.60 2.28
CA ALA A 277 5.26 -7.43 1.41
C ALA A 277 6.60 -7.22 0.67
N CYS A 278 7.74 -7.47 1.32
CA CYS A 278 9.05 -7.36 0.67
C CYS A 278 9.22 -8.42 -0.43
N GLU A 279 8.68 -9.62 -0.20
CA GLU A 279 8.76 -10.74 -1.15
C GLU A 279 7.83 -10.57 -2.36
N TYR A 280 6.60 -10.13 -2.10
CA TYR A 280 5.50 -10.31 -3.05
C TYR A 280 4.97 -9.02 -3.68
N TRP A 281 5.20 -7.86 -3.08
CA TRP A 281 4.72 -6.61 -3.66
C TRP A 281 5.58 -6.19 -4.84
N LYS A 282 4.92 -5.81 -5.93
CA LYS A 282 5.56 -5.24 -7.11
C LYS A 282 4.89 -3.94 -7.49
N ILE A 283 5.67 -3.02 -8.04
CA ILE A 283 5.18 -1.79 -8.65
C ILE A 283 5.63 -1.79 -10.12
N PRO A 284 4.91 -1.08 -11.00
CA PRO A 284 5.18 -1.11 -12.43
C PRO A 284 6.47 -0.38 -12.87
N GLU A 285 7.06 0.44 -12.00
CA GLU A 285 8.27 1.19 -12.27
C GLU A 285 9.04 1.46 -10.97
N GLY A 286 10.36 1.28 -11.01
CA GLY A 286 11.28 1.51 -9.90
C GLY A 286 11.34 0.33 -8.92
N ALA A 287 12.42 0.27 -8.13
CA ALA A 287 12.56 -0.70 -7.06
C ALA A 287 11.60 -0.36 -5.89
N LEU A 288 10.88 -1.36 -5.38
CA LEU A 288 10.05 -1.20 -4.18
C LEU A 288 10.81 -1.67 -2.95
N VAL A 289 11.09 -0.75 -2.03
CA VAL A 289 11.72 -1.05 -0.74
C VAL A 289 10.69 -0.83 0.37
N VAL A 290 10.17 -1.93 0.92
CA VAL A 290 9.09 -1.88 1.91
C VAL A 290 9.62 -1.51 3.30
N VAL A 291 10.76 -2.09 3.68
CA VAL A 291 11.48 -1.82 4.93
C VAL A 291 12.91 -1.51 4.55
N ALA A 292 13.41 -0.34 4.93
CA ALA A 292 14.81 0.02 4.75
C ALA A 292 15.51 -0.01 6.10
N ASP A 293 16.71 -0.59 6.14
CA ASP A 293 17.55 -0.43 7.33
C ASP A 293 17.89 1.07 7.56
N ARG A 294 17.50 1.56 8.73
CA ARG A 294 17.67 2.96 9.13
C ARG A 294 19.12 3.31 9.47
N HIS A 295 19.96 2.30 9.75
CA HIS A 295 21.32 2.50 10.22
C HIS A 295 22.34 2.45 9.08
N SER A 296 22.15 1.59 8.06
CA SER A 296 23.07 1.53 6.92
C SER A 296 22.81 2.59 5.86
N GLY A 297 21.56 3.05 5.64
CA GLY A 297 21.23 4.03 4.58
C GLY A 297 21.54 3.59 3.14
N GLY A 298 22.18 2.42 2.97
CA GLY A 298 22.62 1.80 1.73
C GLY A 298 21.59 0.85 1.12
N ASP A 299 20.74 0.22 1.93
CA ASP A 299 19.79 -0.83 1.50
C ASP A 299 18.95 -0.48 0.25
N TRP A 300 18.34 0.71 0.22
CA TRP A 300 17.56 1.14 -0.95
C TRP A 300 18.43 1.67 -2.11
N ILE A 301 19.63 2.18 -1.83
CA ILE A 301 20.59 2.59 -2.87
C ILE A 301 21.17 1.36 -3.54
N ASP A 302 21.42 0.28 -2.78
CA ASP A 302 21.84 -1.02 -3.27
C ASP A 302 20.75 -1.64 -4.16
N ALA A 303 19.48 -1.55 -3.76
CA ALA A 303 18.36 -1.97 -4.61
C ALA A 303 18.32 -1.20 -5.94
N VAL A 304 18.58 0.10 -5.94
CA VAL A 304 18.70 0.88 -7.18
C VAL A 304 19.94 0.47 -7.98
N ALA A 305 21.10 0.33 -7.34
CA ALA A 305 22.35 -0.08 -7.99
C ALA A 305 22.19 -1.43 -8.69
N GLN A 306 21.61 -2.42 -8.00
CA GLN A 306 21.31 -3.75 -8.55
C GLN A 306 20.36 -3.69 -9.75
N ALA A 307 19.33 -2.83 -9.70
CA ALA A 307 18.41 -2.62 -10.82
C ALA A 307 19.12 -2.05 -12.07
N HIS A 308 20.25 -1.38 -11.89
CA HIS A 308 21.13 -0.89 -12.97
C HIS A 308 22.31 -1.82 -13.26
N GLY A 309 22.29 -3.07 -12.78
CA GLY A 309 23.34 -4.07 -13.02
C GLY A 309 24.63 -3.83 -12.25
N ILE A 310 24.63 -2.94 -11.25
CA ILE A 310 25.78 -2.62 -10.41
C ILE A 310 25.74 -3.53 -9.18
N SER A 311 26.52 -4.60 -9.21
CA SER A 311 26.50 -5.65 -8.17
C SER A 311 27.42 -5.36 -6.97
N SER A 312 28.53 -4.64 -7.17
CA SER A 312 29.43 -4.20 -6.09
C SER A 312 30.42 -3.13 -6.58
N GLY A 313 31.15 -2.48 -5.67
CA GLY A 313 32.26 -1.59 -6.04
C GLY A 313 31.85 -0.24 -6.64
N TYR A 314 30.68 0.29 -6.27
CA TYR A 314 30.30 1.67 -6.59
C TYR A 314 30.61 2.61 -5.43
N SER A 315 30.92 3.87 -5.75
CA SER A 315 31.01 4.93 -4.74
C SER A 315 29.75 5.79 -4.78
N ALA A 316 29.16 6.08 -3.62
CA ALA A 316 28.00 6.95 -3.50
C ALA A 316 28.37 8.26 -2.81
N LYS A 317 28.13 9.38 -3.50
CA LYS A 317 28.16 10.72 -2.91
C LYS A 317 26.74 11.23 -2.75
N LYS A 318 26.47 11.95 -1.66
CA LYS A 318 25.18 12.61 -1.43
C LYS A 318 25.34 14.09 -1.17
N ARG A 319 24.49 14.93 -1.78
CA ARG A 319 24.39 16.37 -1.49
C ARG A 319 22.93 16.81 -1.43
N ARG A 320 22.62 17.87 -0.68
CA ARG A 320 21.26 18.41 -0.61
C ARG A 320 20.95 19.23 -1.86
N LEU A 321 19.74 19.10 -2.40
CA LEU A 321 19.26 19.93 -3.50
C LEU A 321 18.40 21.09 -2.99
N GLY A 322 18.67 22.31 -3.46
CA GLY A 322 17.95 23.52 -3.07
C GLY A 322 18.31 24.02 -1.67
N ASN A 323 17.39 24.77 -1.06
CA ASN A 323 17.64 25.44 0.23
C ASN A 323 17.93 24.45 1.38
N PRO A 324 18.55 24.89 2.50
CA PRO A 324 18.87 24.02 3.64
C PRO A 324 17.69 23.21 4.20
N ASN A 325 16.47 23.74 4.07
CA ASN A 325 15.22 23.09 4.52
C ASN A 325 14.64 22.09 3.50
N SER A 326 15.23 21.97 2.32
CA SER A 326 14.86 20.98 1.32
C SER A 326 15.14 19.59 1.85
N ARG A 327 14.20 18.66 1.64
CA ARG A 327 14.38 17.24 1.97
C ARG A 327 14.63 16.40 0.73
N THR A 328 15.10 17.04 -0.33
CA THR A 328 15.52 16.36 -1.56
C THR A 328 17.04 16.26 -1.54
N MET A 329 17.54 15.05 -1.72
CA MET A 329 18.96 14.74 -1.76
C MET A 329 19.31 14.25 -3.17
N LEU A 330 20.42 14.74 -3.72
CA LEU A 330 21.05 14.16 -4.89
C LEU A 330 22.02 13.08 -4.43
N TYR A 331 21.85 11.88 -4.95
CA TYR A 331 22.80 10.79 -4.86
C TYR A 331 23.51 10.64 -6.20
N THR A 332 24.83 10.44 -6.15
CA THR A 332 25.67 10.22 -7.33
C THR A 332 26.40 8.92 -7.10
N LEU A 333 26.01 7.88 -7.83
CA LEU A 333 26.62 6.56 -7.82
C LEU A 333 27.61 6.50 -8.97
N LYS A 334 28.88 6.22 -8.67
CA LYS A 334 29.92 6.02 -9.67
C LYS A 334 30.37 4.57 -9.65
N HIS A 335 30.31 3.91 -10.79
CA HIS A 335 30.83 2.56 -10.98
C HIS A 335 31.56 2.49 -12.31
N GLY A 336 32.86 2.18 -12.26
CA GLY A 336 33.75 2.32 -13.42
C GLY A 336 33.74 3.76 -13.99
N GLY A 337 33.56 3.88 -15.31
CA GLY A 337 33.42 5.16 -16.02
C GLY A 337 31.98 5.71 -16.09
N SER A 338 31.00 5.02 -15.50
CA SER A 338 29.58 5.41 -15.54
C SER A 338 29.14 6.15 -14.27
N GLU A 339 28.23 7.11 -14.42
CA GLU A 339 27.68 7.91 -13.33
C GLU A 339 26.15 7.89 -13.37
N LEU A 340 25.51 7.43 -12.28
CA LEU A 340 24.06 7.48 -12.09
C LEU A 340 23.71 8.55 -11.06
N LYS A 341 22.87 9.51 -11.45
CA LYS A 341 22.41 10.59 -10.57
C LYS A 341 20.94 10.41 -10.22
N ILE A 342 20.63 10.43 -8.92
CA ILE A 342 19.30 10.12 -8.38
C ILE A 342 18.86 11.27 -7.47
N ALA A 343 17.67 11.83 -7.74
CA ALA A 343 16.99 12.75 -6.84
C ALA A 343 16.07 11.97 -5.90
N ALA A 344 16.38 11.95 -4.61
CA ALA A 344 15.58 11.29 -3.59
C ALA A 344 14.84 12.31 -2.74
N LYS A 345 13.51 12.28 -2.79
CA LYS A 345 12.62 13.22 -2.09
C LYS A 345 11.95 12.52 -0.91
N GLU A 346 12.27 12.98 0.30
CA GLU A 346 11.56 12.52 1.50
C GLU A 346 10.28 13.34 1.74
N LEU A 347 9.14 12.62 1.75
CA LEU A 347 7.82 13.16 2.02
C LEU A 347 7.57 13.10 3.53
N ALA A 348 7.98 14.17 4.20
CA ALA A 348 7.94 14.24 5.65
C ALA A 348 6.59 14.68 6.23
N ARG A 349 6.27 14.16 7.43
CA ARG A 349 5.12 14.63 8.24
C ARG A 349 5.27 16.08 8.69
N THR A 350 6.48 16.61 8.87
CA THR A 350 6.69 18.02 9.26
C THR A 350 6.28 19.02 8.18
N LYS A 351 6.37 18.63 6.90
CA LYS A 351 5.82 19.43 5.78
C LYS A 351 4.29 19.54 5.84
N SER A 352 3.62 18.72 6.65
CA SER A 352 2.17 18.82 6.88
C SER A 352 1.76 20.17 7.45
N VAL A 353 2.57 20.76 8.34
CA VAL A 353 2.29 22.07 8.93
C VAL A 353 2.33 23.16 7.85
N LYS A 354 3.32 23.10 6.95
CA LYS A 354 3.38 23.98 5.77
C LYS A 354 2.14 23.83 4.89
N TRP A 355 1.72 22.60 4.59
CA TRP A 355 0.54 22.35 3.76
C TRP A 355 -0.76 22.77 4.45
N ALA A 356 -0.85 22.62 5.77
CA ALA A 356 -1.97 23.12 6.56
C ALA A 356 -2.03 24.65 6.52
N ALA A 357 -0.92 25.33 6.75
CA ALA A 357 -0.83 26.79 6.66
C ALA A 357 -1.19 27.31 5.26
N LEU A 358 -0.66 26.67 4.21
CA LEU A 358 -0.99 27.05 2.83
C LEU A 358 -2.46 26.75 2.50
N SER A 359 -3.04 25.67 3.04
CA SER A 359 -4.47 25.37 2.89
C SER A 359 -5.36 26.37 3.59
N MET A 360 -4.94 26.93 4.74
CA MET A 360 -5.69 28.00 5.41
C MET A 360 -5.64 29.29 4.58
N TRP A 361 -4.46 29.66 4.07
CA TRP A 361 -4.31 30.83 3.20
C TRP A 361 -5.14 30.69 1.92
N THR A 362 -5.10 29.53 1.27
CA THR A 362 -5.75 29.31 -0.04
C THR A 362 -7.12 28.64 0.06
N ALA A 363 -7.74 28.59 1.25
CA ALA A 363 -8.93 27.80 1.54
C ALA A 363 -10.13 28.05 0.60
N GLN A 364 -10.22 29.27 0.06
CA GLN A 364 -11.25 29.71 -0.88
C GLN A 364 -11.10 29.11 -2.29
N VAL A 365 -9.95 28.49 -2.60
CA VAL A 365 -9.61 27.98 -3.95
C VAL A 365 -9.10 26.55 -3.90
N LYS A 366 -8.19 26.23 -2.97
CA LYS A 366 -7.54 24.92 -2.91
C LYS A 366 -7.34 24.46 -1.47
N LYS A 367 -7.65 23.18 -1.22
CA LYS A 367 -7.23 22.46 -0.01
C LYS A 367 -6.11 21.51 -0.40
N PHE A 368 -4.93 21.67 0.19
CA PHE A 368 -3.77 20.84 -0.09
C PHE A 368 -3.87 19.49 0.61
N LYS A 369 -3.31 18.46 -0.01
CA LYS A 369 -3.22 17.12 0.57
C LYS A 369 -2.01 17.07 1.48
N VAL A 370 -2.24 16.65 2.72
CA VAL A 370 -1.28 16.77 3.82
C VAL A 370 -0.60 15.43 4.11
N ASP A 371 -1.34 14.32 3.97
CA ASP A 371 -0.85 12.98 4.27
C ASP A 371 0.37 12.62 3.39
N PRO A 372 1.53 12.28 3.98
CA PRO A 372 2.73 12.00 3.21
C PRO A 372 2.65 10.77 2.30
N MET A 373 1.94 9.72 2.72
CA MET A 373 1.83 8.51 1.91
C MET A 373 0.91 8.74 0.70
N TYR A 374 -0.17 9.51 0.90
CA TYR A 374 -1.02 10.00 -0.20
C TYR A 374 -0.21 10.81 -1.21
N ARG A 375 0.60 11.77 -0.73
CA ARG A 375 1.46 12.61 -1.59
C ARG A 375 2.47 11.78 -2.37
N LEU A 376 3.04 10.74 -1.75
CA LEU A 376 3.97 9.81 -2.39
C LEU A 376 3.30 9.06 -3.53
N GLY A 377 2.17 8.40 -3.23
CA GLY A 377 1.44 7.65 -4.25
C GLY A 377 0.88 8.54 -5.36
N THR A 378 0.50 9.79 -5.03
CA THR A 378 0.06 10.78 -6.03
C THR A 378 1.20 11.15 -6.97
N GLU A 379 2.38 11.48 -6.44
CA GLU A 379 3.54 11.85 -7.26
C GLU A 379 3.99 10.67 -8.14
N TYR A 380 4.09 9.46 -7.57
CA TYR A 380 4.39 8.23 -8.32
C TYR A 380 3.44 8.05 -9.52
N ARG A 381 2.14 8.11 -9.27
CA ARG A 381 1.11 7.95 -10.30
C ARG A 381 1.15 9.08 -11.33
N ALA A 382 1.39 10.32 -10.89
CA ALA A 382 1.37 11.49 -11.76
C ALA A 382 2.53 11.51 -12.73
N LEU A 383 3.74 11.13 -12.29
CA LEU A 383 4.91 10.98 -13.17
C LEU A 383 4.60 10.02 -14.32
N ARG A 384 4.09 8.82 -13.98
CA ARG A 384 3.70 7.81 -14.98
C ARG A 384 2.59 8.29 -15.89
N TYR A 385 1.54 8.90 -15.32
CA TYR A 385 0.40 9.42 -16.07
C TYR A 385 0.81 10.49 -17.08
N LEU A 386 1.64 11.47 -16.71
CA LEU A 386 2.10 12.50 -17.63
C LEU A 386 2.86 11.92 -18.84
N ARG A 387 3.65 10.86 -18.64
CA ARG A 387 4.32 10.17 -19.75
C ARG A 387 3.34 9.52 -20.72
N THR A 388 2.19 9.04 -20.25
CA THR A 388 1.12 8.54 -21.14
C THR A 388 0.50 9.63 -22.01
N LEU A 389 0.65 10.91 -21.62
CA LEU A 389 0.22 12.08 -22.39
C LEU A 389 1.33 12.63 -23.31
N GLY A 390 2.49 11.98 -23.37
CA GLY A 390 3.66 12.42 -24.13
C GLY A 390 4.51 13.50 -23.44
N LEU A 391 4.25 13.81 -22.17
CA LEU A 391 5.03 14.80 -21.40
C LEU A 391 6.24 14.12 -20.74
N LYS A 392 7.36 14.84 -20.63
CA LYS A 392 8.56 14.30 -19.98
C LYS A 392 8.50 14.46 -18.47
N THR A 393 8.81 13.37 -17.77
CA THR A 393 8.98 13.34 -16.31
C THR A 393 10.15 12.41 -15.99
N PRO A 394 10.87 12.61 -14.87
CA PRO A 394 11.96 11.73 -14.51
C PRO A 394 11.46 10.30 -14.27
N GLU A 395 12.28 9.33 -14.68
CA GLU A 395 12.06 7.91 -14.41
C GLU A 395 12.11 7.65 -12.90
N ILE A 396 11.28 6.71 -12.44
CA ILE A 396 11.22 6.35 -11.03
C ILE A 396 12.25 5.26 -10.76
N GLU A 397 13.22 5.57 -9.92
CA GLU A 397 14.33 4.65 -9.58
C GLU A 397 13.94 3.77 -8.40
N ALA A 398 13.29 4.34 -7.37
CA ALA A 398 12.80 3.59 -6.23
C ALA A 398 11.66 4.27 -5.47
N VAL A 399 10.88 3.44 -4.78
CA VAL A 399 9.92 3.83 -3.75
C VAL A 399 10.31 3.17 -2.43
N VAL A 400 10.62 3.97 -1.41
CA VAL A 400 10.97 3.48 -0.06
C VAL A 400 9.83 3.81 0.89
N LEU A 401 9.01 2.81 1.22
CA LEU A 401 7.71 3.02 1.87
C LEU A 401 7.82 3.46 3.33
N ASP A 402 8.62 2.77 4.14
CA ASP A 402 8.77 3.07 5.56
C ASP A 402 9.37 4.47 5.83
N ARG A 403 10.23 4.94 4.92
CA ARG A 403 10.85 6.27 4.92
C ARG A 403 10.07 7.31 4.12
N ARG A 404 9.08 6.91 3.32
CA ARG A 404 8.30 7.77 2.41
C ARG A 404 9.20 8.55 1.44
N ILE A 405 10.14 7.84 0.82
CA ILE A 405 11.03 8.41 -0.19
C ILE A 405 10.53 7.98 -1.56
N LEU A 406 10.42 8.97 -2.45
CA LEU A 406 10.35 8.73 -3.89
C LEU A 406 11.70 9.14 -4.48
N ALA A 407 12.39 8.19 -5.10
CA ALA A 407 13.65 8.41 -5.77
C ALA A 407 13.42 8.36 -7.29
N THR A 408 13.90 9.39 -7.98
CA THR A 408 13.78 9.50 -9.44
C THR A 408 15.13 9.77 -10.05
N ARG A 409 15.28 9.51 -11.34
CA ARG A 409 16.45 9.93 -12.11
C ARG A 409 16.59 11.45 -12.00
N PHE A 410 17.81 11.92 -11.78
CA PHE A 410 18.08 13.35 -11.75
C PHE A 410 18.08 13.90 -13.18
N VAL A 411 17.34 14.99 -13.40
CA VAL A 411 17.31 15.69 -14.68
C VAL A 411 18.31 16.84 -14.59
N GLU A 412 19.36 16.77 -15.40
CA GLU A 412 20.30 17.89 -15.59
C GLU A 412 19.62 18.96 -16.44
N GLY A 413 19.67 20.22 -16.00
CA GLY A 413 19.05 21.31 -16.75
C GLY A 413 18.80 22.55 -15.90
N THR A 414 18.19 23.55 -16.52
CA THR A 414 17.89 24.85 -15.89
C THR A 414 16.41 24.90 -15.54
N SER A 415 16.07 25.34 -14.32
CA SER A 415 14.66 25.46 -13.96
C SER A 415 13.98 26.59 -14.76
N LEU A 416 12.72 26.41 -15.12
CA LEU A 416 11.97 27.42 -15.85
C LEU A 416 11.78 28.71 -15.04
N ALA A 417 11.87 28.63 -13.71
CA ALA A 417 11.94 29.82 -12.85
C ALA A 417 13.23 30.61 -13.04
N ASP A 418 14.37 29.96 -13.28
CA ASP A 418 15.64 30.63 -13.53
C ASP A 418 15.66 31.27 -14.92
N ILE A 419 15.12 30.57 -15.93
CA ILE A 419 14.92 31.15 -17.28
C ILE A 419 14.04 32.41 -17.22
N ILE A 420 12.93 32.37 -16.48
CA ILE A 420 12.07 33.56 -16.28
C ILE A 420 12.83 34.67 -15.54
N ARG A 421 13.65 34.32 -14.54
CA ARG A 421 14.45 35.30 -13.77
C ARG A 421 15.47 36.00 -14.66
N ASP A 422 16.14 35.27 -15.54
CA ASP A 422 17.11 35.82 -16.50
C ASP A 422 16.43 36.76 -17.49
N ALA A 423 15.25 36.40 -17.99
CA ALA A 423 14.46 37.30 -18.83
C ALA A 423 14.03 38.58 -18.08
N LEU A 424 13.59 38.46 -16.82
CA LEU A 424 13.23 39.61 -15.98
C LEU A 424 14.40 40.54 -15.69
N ALA A 425 15.63 40.01 -15.66
CA ALA A 425 16.88 40.75 -15.53
C ALA A 425 17.34 41.39 -16.86
N GLY A 426 16.66 41.11 -17.98
CA GLY A 426 17.01 41.63 -19.30
C GLY A 426 18.09 40.81 -20.02
N ASN A 427 18.47 39.64 -19.49
CA ASN A 427 19.52 38.79 -20.04
C ASN A 427 19.04 37.86 -21.17
N SER A 428 17.72 37.75 -21.37
CA SER A 428 17.13 36.95 -22.44
C SER A 428 15.81 37.55 -22.91
N ASN A 429 15.51 37.38 -24.21
CA ASN A 429 14.22 37.70 -24.83
C ASN A 429 13.54 36.45 -25.41
N ASP A 430 14.07 35.25 -25.15
CA ASP A 430 13.47 33.99 -25.60
C ASP A 430 12.46 33.48 -24.56
N PHE A 431 11.20 33.42 -24.97
CA PHE A 431 10.09 32.93 -24.18
C PHE A 431 9.50 31.62 -24.74
N GLY A 432 10.17 30.98 -25.70
CA GLY A 432 9.69 29.76 -26.37
C GLY A 432 9.35 28.65 -25.38
N LEU A 433 10.23 28.40 -24.41
CA LEU A 433 10.01 27.40 -23.35
C LEU A 433 8.87 27.77 -22.39
N VAL A 434 8.61 29.07 -22.18
CA VAL A 434 7.46 29.54 -21.38
C VAL A 434 6.16 29.29 -22.12
N ARG A 435 6.12 29.55 -23.42
CA ARG A 435 4.98 29.23 -24.28
C ARG A 435 4.73 27.73 -24.33
N GLU A 436 5.80 26.94 -24.51
CA GLU A 436 5.70 25.48 -24.53
C GLU A 436 5.19 24.90 -23.20
N ALA A 437 5.58 25.49 -22.06
CA ALA A 437 5.02 25.09 -20.76
C ALA A 437 3.50 25.33 -20.70
N GLY A 438 3.01 26.44 -21.25
CA GLY A 438 1.58 26.71 -21.39
C GLY A 438 0.87 25.63 -22.21
N ARG A 439 1.45 25.25 -23.35
CA ARG A 439 0.91 24.20 -24.23
C ARG A 439 0.83 22.85 -23.52
N GLN A 440 1.88 22.44 -22.81
CA GLN A 440 1.88 21.17 -22.09
C GLN A 440 0.90 21.17 -20.89
N VAL A 441 0.71 22.30 -20.22
CA VAL A 441 -0.35 22.44 -19.20
C VAL A 441 -1.74 22.28 -19.82
N ALA A 442 -1.97 22.80 -21.03
CA ALA A 442 -3.23 22.62 -21.75
C ALA A 442 -3.51 21.16 -22.08
N VAL A 443 -2.49 20.39 -22.49
CA VAL A 443 -2.61 18.94 -22.74
C VAL A 443 -3.14 18.21 -21.50
N VAL A 444 -2.61 18.51 -20.32
CA VAL A 444 -3.08 17.91 -19.06
C VAL A 444 -4.52 18.32 -18.74
N HIS A 445 -4.85 19.60 -18.86
CA HIS A 445 -6.19 20.12 -18.57
C HIS A 445 -7.26 19.58 -19.54
N ALA A 446 -6.90 19.31 -20.80
CA ALA A 446 -7.79 18.72 -21.79
C ALA A 446 -8.25 17.30 -21.41
N GLN A 447 -7.46 16.58 -20.59
CA GLN A 447 -7.83 15.27 -20.05
C GLN A 447 -8.65 15.36 -18.76
N GLY A 448 -9.05 16.57 -18.35
CA GLY A 448 -9.79 16.80 -17.10
C GLY A 448 -8.93 16.72 -15.83
N ALA A 449 -7.60 16.66 -15.96
CA ALA A 449 -6.65 16.62 -14.85
C ALA A 449 -6.08 18.03 -14.56
N CYS A 450 -5.48 18.20 -13.37
CA CYS A 450 -4.80 19.43 -12.95
C CYS A 450 -3.53 19.10 -12.14
N PHE A 451 -2.50 19.93 -12.23
CA PHE A 451 -1.29 19.81 -11.43
C PHE A 451 -1.51 20.14 -9.94
N GLY A 452 -2.39 21.09 -9.65
CA GLY A 452 -2.76 21.52 -8.30
C GLY A 452 -1.69 22.30 -7.51
N ASN A 453 -0.41 22.23 -7.90
CA ASN A 453 0.71 23.00 -7.32
C ASN A 453 1.84 23.23 -8.34
N ILE A 454 1.50 23.53 -9.60
CA ILE A 454 2.52 23.79 -10.63
C ILE A 454 3.28 25.09 -10.36
N LYS A 455 4.61 25.06 -10.49
CA LYS A 455 5.49 26.23 -10.36
C LYS A 455 6.60 26.14 -11.40
N PRO A 456 7.08 27.25 -11.98
CA PRO A 456 8.16 27.19 -12.97
C PRO A 456 9.43 26.53 -12.45
N LYS A 457 9.73 26.67 -11.15
CA LYS A 457 10.88 26.01 -10.51
C LYS A 457 10.82 24.48 -10.46
N ASN A 458 9.64 23.90 -10.72
CA ASN A 458 9.41 22.45 -10.75
C ASN A 458 9.35 21.92 -12.19
N VAL A 459 9.61 22.78 -13.18
CA VAL A 459 9.75 22.42 -14.60
C VAL A 459 11.21 22.65 -14.97
N ILE A 460 11.90 21.60 -15.41
CA ILE A 460 13.31 21.67 -15.79
C ILE A 460 13.41 21.69 -17.31
N ALA A 461 14.08 22.69 -17.86
CA ALA A 461 14.45 22.73 -19.27
C ALA A 461 15.77 21.98 -19.46
N SER A 462 15.75 20.96 -20.31
CA SER A 462 16.90 20.12 -20.64
C SER A 462 16.79 19.72 -22.10
N ASP A 463 17.82 19.97 -22.91
CA ASP A 463 17.83 19.69 -24.35
C ASP A 463 16.60 20.22 -25.10
N ASN A 464 16.17 21.44 -24.78
CA ASN A 464 14.95 22.10 -25.28
C ASN A 464 13.62 21.36 -24.96
N GLU A 465 13.64 20.32 -24.13
CA GLU A 465 12.46 19.65 -23.60
C GLU A 465 12.12 20.13 -22.18
N LEU A 466 10.85 20.04 -21.81
CA LEU A 466 10.37 20.38 -20.47
C LEU A 466 10.08 19.13 -19.65
N TRP A 467 10.74 19.02 -18.51
CA TRP A 467 10.61 17.92 -17.57
C TRP A 467 9.83 18.36 -16.34
N PHE A 468 8.68 17.75 -16.10
CA PHE A 468 7.81 18.06 -14.96
C PHE A 468 8.21 17.24 -13.73
N THR A 469 8.37 17.93 -12.60
CA THR A 469 8.74 17.35 -11.30
C THR A 469 7.82 17.86 -10.19
N ASP A 470 7.91 17.29 -8.98
CA ASP A 470 7.18 17.75 -7.78
C ASP A 470 5.64 17.74 -7.97
N LEU A 471 5.10 16.57 -8.33
CA LEU A 471 3.69 16.35 -8.70
C LEU A 471 2.81 15.83 -7.55
N GLU A 472 3.25 16.00 -6.31
CA GLU A 472 2.56 15.45 -5.12
C GLU A 472 1.16 16.03 -4.81
N GLN A 473 0.74 17.07 -5.54
CA GLN A 473 -0.58 17.70 -5.42
C GLN A 473 -1.45 17.53 -6.68
N PHE A 474 -1.02 16.65 -7.59
CA PHE A 474 -1.73 16.34 -8.82
C PHE A 474 -3.15 15.85 -8.55
N VAL A 475 -4.07 16.21 -9.44
CA VAL A 475 -5.47 15.83 -9.43
C VAL A 475 -5.76 15.15 -10.76
N PHE A 476 -6.01 13.84 -10.72
CA PHE A 476 -6.25 13.02 -11.92
C PHE A 476 -7.60 13.31 -12.57
N GLU A 477 -8.60 13.68 -11.77
CA GLU A 477 -9.96 13.93 -12.26
C GLU A 477 -10.52 15.18 -11.57
N GLY A 478 -10.90 16.16 -12.37
CA GLY A 478 -11.34 17.46 -11.92
C GLY A 478 -10.21 18.35 -11.43
N GLY A 479 -10.56 19.41 -10.70
CA GLY A 479 -9.63 20.41 -10.23
C GLY A 479 -10.03 21.82 -10.68
N ASP A 480 -9.12 22.77 -10.50
CA ASP A 480 -9.31 24.14 -10.98
C ASP A 480 -8.16 24.50 -11.92
N PRO A 481 -8.35 24.42 -13.24
CA PRO A 481 -7.29 24.71 -14.20
C PRO A 481 -6.82 26.18 -14.11
N VAL A 482 -7.71 27.11 -13.72
CA VAL A 482 -7.36 28.53 -13.53
C VAL A 482 -6.37 28.70 -12.37
N TRP A 483 -6.49 27.86 -11.33
CA TRP A 483 -5.56 27.87 -10.21
C TRP A 483 -4.14 27.46 -10.63
N ASP A 484 -4.00 26.53 -11.57
CA ASP A 484 -2.69 26.15 -12.11
C ASP A 484 -2.07 27.25 -12.95
N LEU A 485 -2.87 27.95 -13.78
CA LEU A 485 -2.40 29.15 -14.49
C LEU A 485 -1.92 30.23 -13.51
N ALA A 486 -2.72 30.49 -12.46
CA ALA A 486 -2.40 31.46 -11.43
C ALA A 486 -1.08 31.10 -10.72
N GLN A 487 -0.92 29.84 -10.31
CA GLN A 487 0.29 29.41 -9.64
C GLN A 487 1.52 29.51 -10.52
N PHE A 488 1.43 29.07 -11.78
CA PHE A 488 2.57 29.12 -12.69
C PHE A 488 3.06 30.57 -12.87
N VAL A 489 2.15 31.46 -13.28
CA VAL A 489 2.48 32.86 -13.59
C VAL A 489 2.88 33.62 -12.33
N CYS A 490 2.12 33.52 -11.23
CA CYS A 490 2.39 34.29 -10.02
C CYS A 490 3.67 33.85 -9.30
N TRP A 491 3.96 32.54 -9.25
CA TRP A 491 5.23 32.07 -8.66
C TRP A 491 6.43 32.34 -9.57
N GLY A 492 6.26 32.33 -10.90
CA GLY A 492 7.31 32.68 -11.85
C GLY A 492 7.73 34.15 -11.75
N LEU A 493 6.76 35.03 -11.48
CA LEU A 493 6.97 36.49 -11.41
C LEU A 493 7.19 37.00 -9.98
N LYS A 494 7.35 36.08 -9.01
CA LYS A 494 7.54 36.40 -7.59
C LYS A 494 8.70 37.38 -7.41
N GLY A 495 8.45 38.45 -6.66
CA GLY A 495 9.48 39.43 -6.27
C GLY A 495 9.95 40.37 -7.39
N SER A 496 9.33 40.31 -8.58
CA SER A 496 9.66 41.20 -9.68
C SER A 496 8.92 42.54 -9.60
N ALA A 497 9.60 43.61 -10.03
CA ALA A 497 9.02 44.91 -10.31
C ALA A 497 8.99 45.25 -11.82
N ASN A 498 9.57 44.40 -12.68
CA ASN A 498 9.66 44.63 -14.12
C ASN A 498 8.33 44.25 -14.81
N ALA A 499 7.34 45.15 -14.72
CA ALA A 499 6.00 44.93 -15.25
C ALA A 499 5.94 44.67 -16.78
N PRO A 500 6.71 45.36 -17.64
CA PRO A 500 6.72 45.09 -19.09
C PRO A 500 7.17 43.66 -19.43
N VAL A 501 8.26 43.17 -18.83
CA VAL A 501 8.72 41.79 -19.08
C VAL A 501 7.80 40.78 -18.42
N ALA A 502 7.27 41.08 -17.23
CA ALA A 502 6.28 40.24 -16.59
C ALA A 502 5.00 40.05 -17.44
N ALA A 503 4.55 41.10 -18.12
CA ALA A 503 3.45 41.03 -19.09
C ALA A 503 3.79 40.08 -20.25
N LYS A 504 5.01 40.16 -20.80
CA LYS A 504 5.47 39.26 -21.88
C LYS A 504 5.49 37.80 -21.41
N VAL A 505 6.06 37.50 -20.24
CA VAL A 505 6.08 36.13 -19.67
C VAL A 505 4.66 35.59 -19.50
N ALA A 506 3.77 36.37 -18.90
CA ALA A 506 2.37 35.98 -18.73
C ALA A 506 1.68 35.75 -20.08
N ALA A 507 1.90 36.64 -21.05
CA ALA A 507 1.29 36.53 -22.37
C ALA A 507 1.76 35.29 -23.11
N GLU A 508 3.06 34.99 -23.10
CA GLU A 508 3.61 33.84 -23.80
C GLU A 508 3.12 32.52 -23.19
N PHE A 509 3.08 32.41 -21.86
CA PHE A 509 2.51 31.24 -21.19
C PHE A 509 1.02 31.05 -21.54
N LEU A 510 0.21 32.10 -21.41
CA LEU A 510 -1.23 32.02 -21.62
C LEU A 510 -1.60 31.82 -23.11
N LYS A 511 -0.84 32.41 -24.05
CA LYS A 511 -0.96 32.11 -25.48
C LYS A 511 -0.65 30.65 -25.78
N GLY A 512 0.41 30.11 -25.17
CA GLY A 512 0.74 28.69 -25.31
C GLY A 512 -0.36 27.78 -24.75
N TYR A 513 -1.01 28.20 -23.65
CA TYR A 513 -2.14 27.48 -23.08
C TYR A 513 -3.38 27.48 -24.00
N GLY A 514 -3.62 28.56 -24.75
CA GLY A 514 -4.54 28.60 -25.89
C GLY A 514 -6.04 28.49 -25.57
N ASN A 515 -6.44 28.33 -24.31
CA ASN A 515 -7.84 28.35 -23.89
C ASN A 515 -8.19 29.69 -23.24
N GLU A 516 -8.68 30.62 -24.06
CA GLU A 516 -9.04 32.00 -23.68
C GLU A 516 -10.13 32.03 -22.59
N GLN A 517 -11.13 31.16 -22.67
CA GLN A 517 -12.20 31.11 -21.67
C GLN A 517 -11.66 30.82 -20.26
N VAL A 518 -10.74 29.86 -20.14
CA VAL A 518 -10.10 29.52 -18.86
C VAL A 518 -9.08 30.60 -18.46
N ALA A 519 -8.29 31.11 -19.39
CA ALA A 519 -7.32 32.18 -19.13
C ALA A 519 -8.00 33.48 -18.65
N GLY A 520 -9.09 33.90 -19.28
CA GLY A 520 -9.85 35.11 -18.94
C GLY A 520 -10.42 35.09 -17.52
N ARG A 521 -10.78 33.90 -17.01
CA ARG A 521 -11.24 33.73 -15.62
C ARG A 521 -10.17 34.11 -14.59
N LEU A 522 -8.88 34.10 -14.96
CA LEU A 522 -7.78 34.53 -14.10
C LEU A 522 -7.93 36.00 -13.67
N ALA A 523 -8.45 36.86 -14.55
CA ALA A 523 -8.64 38.28 -14.28
C ALA A 523 -10.03 38.65 -13.73
N GLN A 524 -11.01 37.77 -13.89
CA GLN A 524 -12.41 38.01 -13.50
C GLN A 524 -12.68 37.70 -12.02
N SER A 525 -11.89 36.83 -11.39
CA SER A 525 -12.11 36.45 -9.99
C SER A 525 -10.97 36.90 -9.07
N LYS A 526 -11.34 37.58 -7.99
CA LYS A 526 -10.40 38.00 -6.94
C LYS A 526 -9.75 36.84 -6.20
N ARG A 527 -10.22 35.60 -6.39
CA ARG A 527 -9.67 34.44 -5.68
C ARG A 527 -8.35 33.94 -6.27
N TYR A 528 -7.93 34.39 -7.45
CA TYR A 528 -6.72 33.86 -8.09
C TYR A 528 -5.48 34.73 -7.82
N ILE A 529 -5.34 35.86 -8.52
CA ILE A 529 -4.13 36.69 -8.47
C ILE A 529 -3.95 37.34 -7.09
N GLU A 530 -5.03 37.75 -6.44
CA GLU A 530 -4.96 38.48 -5.17
C GLU A 530 -4.38 37.64 -4.03
N ASN A 531 -4.53 36.30 -4.11
CA ASN A 531 -3.89 35.38 -3.17
C ASN A 531 -2.36 35.46 -3.21
N PHE A 532 -1.77 36.02 -4.27
CA PHE A 532 -0.34 36.17 -4.45
C PHE A 532 0.18 37.59 -4.21
N LEU A 533 -0.66 38.56 -3.83
CA LEU A 533 -0.20 39.93 -3.50
C LEU A 533 0.90 39.99 -2.44
N PRO A 534 0.97 39.11 -1.42
CA PRO A 534 2.10 39.11 -0.48
C PRO A 534 3.45 38.77 -1.12
N VAL A 535 3.47 38.25 -2.35
CA VAL A 535 4.69 37.85 -3.07
C VAL A 535 4.83 38.50 -4.46
N LEU A 536 3.85 39.33 -4.86
CA LEU A 536 3.80 40.03 -6.14
C LEU A 536 3.65 41.54 -5.94
N SER A 537 4.36 42.32 -6.76
CA SER A 537 4.13 43.77 -6.79
C SER A 537 2.76 44.10 -7.42
N PRO A 538 2.07 45.16 -6.96
CA PRO A 538 0.77 45.56 -7.52
C PRO A 538 0.82 45.84 -9.03
N GLN A 539 1.94 46.36 -9.53
CA GLN A 539 2.14 46.64 -10.96
C GLN A 539 2.19 45.34 -11.78
N VAL A 540 2.94 44.33 -11.32
CA VAL A 540 3.00 43.01 -11.97
C VAL A 540 1.65 42.31 -11.89
N ALA A 541 0.96 42.36 -10.74
CA ALA A 541 -0.38 41.78 -10.61
C ALA A 541 -1.37 42.41 -11.59
N ARG A 542 -1.30 43.73 -11.82
CA ARG A 542 -2.12 44.44 -12.81
C ARG A 542 -1.73 44.05 -14.24
N ALA A 543 -0.45 43.91 -14.54
CA ALA A 543 0.03 43.46 -15.84
C ALA A 543 -0.52 42.08 -16.21
N ILE A 544 -0.46 41.11 -15.28
CA ILE A 544 -1.02 39.76 -15.48
C ILE A 544 -2.53 39.84 -15.78
N LYS A 545 -3.28 40.66 -15.02
CA LYS A 545 -4.72 40.84 -15.25
C LYS A 545 -5.04 41.44 -16.61
N ASN A 546 -4.26 42.42 -17.05
CA ASN A 546 -4.47 43.06 -18.34
C ASN A 546 -4.22 42.07 -19.48
N VAL A 547 -3.14 41.30 -19.40
CA VAL A 547 -2.84 40.23 -20.36
C VAL A 547 -3.98 39.20 -20.41
N ALA A 548 -4.42 38.71 -19.25
CA ALA A 548 -5.50 37.72 -19.19
C ALA A 548 -6.86 38.26 -19.67
N ARG A 549 -7.09 39.58 -19.68
CA ARG A 549 -8.31 40.19 -20.26
C ARG A 549 -8.22 40.43 -21.76
N SER A 550 -7.00 40.53 -22.30
CA SER A 550 -6.75 40.82 -23.72
C SER A 550 -6.64 39.58 -24.59
N LEU A 551 -6.55 38.41 -23.96
CA LEU A 551 -6.79 37.11 -24.58
C LEU A 551 -8.30 36.87 -24.56
#